data_AF-A0A1A8HID6-F1
#
_entry.id   AF-A0A1A8HID6-F1
#
_cell.length_a   1.000
_cell.length_b   1.000
_cell.length_c   1.000
_cell.angle_alpha   90.00
_cell.angle_beta   90.00
_cell.angle_gamma   90.00
#
_symmetry.space_group_name_H-M   'P 1'
#
loop_
_entity.id
_entity.type
_entity.pdbx_description
1 polymer ?
#
loop_
_entity_poly.entity_id
_entity_poly.type
_entity_poly.pdbx_seq_one_letter_code
_entity_poly.pdbx_strand_id
1 'polypeptide(L)'
;IRHLGIVGECNIQYALNPESDQYYIIEVNARLSRSSALASKATGYPLAYVAAKLGLGIPLPQLKNSVTNSTTANFEPSLDYCVVKVPRWDLSKFLRVSTKIGSSMKS
;
A
#
# COMPACT_ATOMS: atom_id res chain seq x y z
N ILE A 1 -10.80 -5.05 8.02
CA ILE A 1 -11.29 -4.71 6.66
C ILE A 1 -12.73 -5.19 6.44
N ARG A 2 -13.04 -6.49 6.57
CA ARG A 2 -14.43 -7.00 6.43
C ARG A 2 -15.45 -6.24 7.28
N HIS A 3 -15.11 -5.98 8.55
CA HIS A 3 -15.97 -5.20 9.46
C HIS A 3 -16.26 -3.77 8.99
N LEU A 4 -15.35 -3.17 8.20
CA LEU A 4 -15.53 -1.81 7.65
C LEU A 4 -16.29 -1.82 6.31
N GLY A 5 -16.65 -2.98 5.76
CA GLY A 5 -17.40 -3.08 4.50
C GLY A 5 -16.64 -2.62 3.25
N ILE A 6 -15.31 -2.57 3.30
CA ILE A 6 -14.50 -2.07 2.18
C ILE A 6 -14.51 -3.08 1.03
N VAL A 7 -14.89 -2.61 -0.16
CA VAL A 7 -14.80 -3.32 -1.44
C VAL A 7 -13.79 -2.62 -2.33
N GLY A 8 -12.75 -3.33 -2.76
CA GLY A 8 -11.63 -2.75 -3.51
C GLY A 8 -10.32 -2.85 -2.73
N GLU A 9 -9.59 -1.75 -2.62
CA GLU A 9 -8.29 -1.70 -1.95
C GLU A 9 -8.29 -0.72 -0.78
N CYS A 10 -7.45 -1.01 0.22
CA CYS A 10 -7.18 -0.12 1.33
C CYS A 10 -5.76 -0.32 1.86
N ASN A 11 -5.23 0.71 2.51
CA ASN A 11 -3.99 0.62 3.28
C ASN A 11 -4.30 0.64 4.78
N ILE A 12 -3.69 -0.26 5.54
CA ILE A 12 -3.78 -0.34 7.00
C ILE A 12 -2.40 -0.14 7.61
N GLN A 13 -2.34 0.57 8.75
CA GLN A 13 -1.12 0.82 9.49
C GLN A 13 -1.23 0.25 10.89
N TYR A 14 -0.14 -0.37 11.34
CA TYR A 14 -0.01 -0.98 12.66
C TYR A 14 1.23 -0.44 13.37
N ALA A 15 1.19 -0.42 14.70
CA ALA A 15 2.38 -0.33 15.54
C ALA A 15 2.54 -1.66 16.28
N LEU A 16 3.72 -2.27 16.21
CA LEU A 16 4.06 -3.53 16.88
C LEU A 16 5.12 -3.24 17.95
N ASN A 17 4.95 -3.80 19.14
CA ASN A 17 5.95 -3.74 20.19
C ASN A 17 7.18 -4.58 19.78
N PRO A 18 8.41 -4.06 19.84
CA PRO A 18 9.60 -4.83 19.45
C PRO A 18 9.94 -5.99 20.40
N GLU A 19 9.41 -6.00 21.61
CA GLU A 19 9.71 -6.97 22.67
C GLU A 19 8.55 -7.95 22.92
N SER A 20 7.41 -7.79 22.25
CA SER A 20 6.24 -8.67 22.42
C SER A 20 5.32 -8.66 21.19
N ASP A 21 4.38 -9.60 21.15
CA ASP A 21 3.38 -9.67 20.07
C ASP A 21 2.24 -8.63 20.22
N GLN A 22 2.37 -7.68 21.15
CA GLN A 22 1.38 -6.62 21.33
C GLN A 22 1.40 -5.66 20.15
N TYR A 23 0.27 -5.49 19.48
CA TYR A 23 0.11 -4.56 18.37
C TYR A 23 -1.11 -3.65 18.52
N TYR A 24 -1.06 -2.51 17.85
CA TYR A 24 -2.14 -1.53 17.76
C TYR A 24 -2.45 -1.22 16.31
N ILE A 25 -3.73 -1.05 15.99
CA ILE A 25 -4.18 -0.49 14.72
C ILE A 25 -4.09 1.03 14.83
N ILE A 26 -3.35 1.66 13.91
CA ILE A 26 -3.19 3.13 13.90
C ILE A 26 -4.29 3.77 13.06
N GLU A 27 -4.41 3.36 11.80
CA GLU A 27 -5.44 3.87 10.89
C GLU A 27 -5.73 2.91 9.74
N VAL A 28 -6.86 3.14 9.07
CA VAL A 28 -7.22 2.51 7.80
C VAL A 28 -7.56 3.60 6.78
N ASN A 29 -6.83 3.60 5.67
CA ASN A 29 -7.14 4.41 4.49
C ASN A 29 -7.96 3.55 3.52
N ALA A 30 -9.28 3.73 3.49
CA ALA A 30 -10.21 3.02 2.62
C ALA A 30 -10.19 3.53 1.16
N ARG A 31 -9.00 3.62 0.57
CA ARG A 31 -8.73 4.08 -0.79
C ARG A 31 -7.31 3.72 -1.21
N LEU A 32 -7.05 3.88 -2.51
CA LEU A 32 -5.68 3.90 -3.03
C LEU A 32 -4.83 4.98 -2.34
N SER A 33 -3.57 4.64 -2.11
CA SER A 33 -2.61 5.47 -1.38
C SER A 33 -1.26 5.53 -2.09
N ARG A 34 -0.38 6.44 -1.64
CA ARG A 34 1.02 6.44 -2.07
C ARG A 34 1.71 5.11 -1.75
N SER A 35 1.30 4.42 -0.68
CA SER A 35 1.78 3.09 -0.32
C SER A 35 1.25 2.02 -1.28
N SER A 36 0.01 2.14 -1.74
CA SER A 36 -0.56 1.24 -2.76
C SER A 36 0.21 1.36 -4.08
N ALA A 37 0.53 2.58 -4.51
CA ALA A 37 1.35 2.81 -5.71
C ALA A 37 2.76 2.20 -5.57
N LEU A 38 3.40 2.35 -4.40
CA LEU A 38 4.68 1.71 -4.10
C LEU A 38 4.55 0.17 -4.16
N ALA A 39 3.54 -0.41 -3.50
CA ALA A 39 3.31 -1.85 -3.49
C ALA A 39 3.08 -2.41 -4.89
N SER A 40 2.32 -1.71 -5.74
CA SER A 40 2.14 -2.11 -7.14
C SER A 40 3.42 -2.11 -7.95
N LYS A 41 4.33 -1.15 -7.71
CA LYS A 41 5.64 -1.14 -8.35
C LYS A 41 6.57 -2.21 -7.77
N ALA A 42 6.50 -2.44 -6.47
CA ALA A 42 7.32 -3.41 -5.78
C ALA A 42 6.95 -4.86 -6.12
N THR A 43 5.69 -5.13 -6.47
CA THR A 43 5.19 -6.50 -6.69
C THR A 43 4.84 -6.80 -8.14
N GLY A 44 4.71 -5.77 -8.99
CA GLY A 44 4.10 -5.91 -10.30
C GLY A 44 2.58 -6.11 -10.27
N TYR A 45 1.95 -6.17 -9.09
CA TYR A 45 0.51 -6.37 -8.94
C TYR A 45 -0.25 -5.03 -9.08
N PRO A 46 -1.11 -4.84 -10.10
CA PRO A 46 -1.71 -3.55 -10.38
C PRO A 46 -2.95 -3.28 -9.49
N LEU A 47 -2.71 -2.91 -8.22
CA LEU A 47 -3.74 -2.72 -7.19
C LEU A 47 -4.86 -1.78 -7.63
N ALA A 48 -4.53 -0.66 -8.27
CA ALA A 48 -5.53 0.30 -8.76
C ALA A 48 -6.45 -0.30 -9.83
N TYR A 49 -5.89 -1.07 -10.76
CA TYR A 49 -6.65 -1.74 -11.82
C TYR A 49 -7.58 -2.82 -11.22
N VAL A 50 -7.04 -3.64 -10.32
CA VAL A 50 -7.80 -4.69 -9.65
C VAL A 50 -8.92 -4.09 -8.79
N ALA A 51 -8.63 -3.06 -8.00
CA ALA A 51 -9.62 -2.36 -7.18
C ALA A 51 -10.77 -1.79 -8.03
N ALA A 52 -10.46 -1.19 -9.18
CA ALA A 52 -11.48 -0.68 -10.10
C ALA A 52 -12.39 -1.80 -10.63
N LYS A 53 -11.83 -2.96 -10.98
CA LYS A 53 -12.61 -4.13 -11.43
C LYS A 53 -13.46 -4.73 -10.31
N LEU A 54 -12.94 -4.77 -9.08
CA LEU A 54 -13.72 -5.16 -7.90
C LEU A 54 -14.90 -4.22 -7.65
N GLY A 55 -14.71 -2.91 -7.86
CA GLY A 55 -15.80 -1.92 -7.81
C GLY A 55 -16.90 -2.13 -8.84
N LEU A 56 -16.62 -2.85 -9.93
CA LEU A 56 -17.60 -3.29 -10.93
C LEU A 56 -18.23 -4.66 -10.60
N GLY A 57 -17.95 -5.21 -9.41
CA GLY A 57 -18.47 -6.52 -8.98
C GLY A 57 -17.72 -7.71 -9.58
N ILE A 58 -16.58 -7.51 -10.26
CA ILE A 58 -15.79 -8.60 -10.83
C ILE A 58 -14.88 -9.16 -9.74
N PRO A 59 -15.05 -10.43 -9.31
CA PRO A 59 -14.29 -10.99 -8.19
C PRO A 59 -12.85 -11.35 -8.59
N LEU A 60 -11.93 -11.35 -7.61
CA LEU A 60 -10.50 -11.64 -7.80
C LEU A 60 -10.20 -12.91 -8.63
N PRO A 61 -10.90 -14.05 -8.44
CA PRO A 61 -10.62 -15.27 -9.21
C PRO A 61 -10.95 -15.17 -10.70
N GLN A 62 -11.77 -14.20 -11.13
CA GLN A 62 -12.11 -14.01 -12.55
C GLN A 62 -11.15 -13.03 -13.24
N LEU A 63 -10.37 -12.27 -12.48
CA LEU A 63 -9.40 -11.33 -13.02
C LEU A 63 -8.12 -12.08 -13.36
N LYS A 64 -7.65 -11.97 -14.62
CA LYS A 64 -6.36 -12.53 -15.02
C LYS A 64 -5.20 -11.71 -14.46
N ASN A 65 -4.16 -12.38 -14.01
CA ASN A 65 -2.89 -11.74 -13.68
C ASN A 65 -2.18 -11.31 -14.97
N SER A 66 -1.99 -10.00 -15.15
CA SER A 66 -1.33 -9.44 -16.33
C SER A 66 0.17 -9.77 -16.43
N VAL A 67 0.81 -10.19 -15.34
CA VAL A 67 2.24 -10.52 -15.31
C VAL A 67 2.47 -11.94 -15.82
N THR A 68 1.74 -12.92 -15.29
CA THR A 68 1.93 -14.34 -15.65
C THR A 68 1.05 -14.80 -16.81
N ASN A 69 -0.09 -14.12 -17.04
CA ASN A 69 -1.16 -14.48 -17.99
C ASN A 69 -1.76 -15.89 -17.83
N SER A 70 -1.25 -16.70 -16.89
CA SER A 70 -1.66 -18.08 -16.61
C SER A 70 -2.40 -18.22 -15.28
N THR A 71 -2.22 -17.26 -14.36
CA THR A 71 -2.89 -17.24 -13.05
C THR A 71 -3.92 -16.12 -12.96
N THR A 72 -4.68 -16.10 -11.87
CA THR A 72 -5.68 -15.05 -11.57
C THR A 72 -5.06 -13.98 -10.68
N ALA A 73 -5.79 -12.89 -10.44
CA ALA A 73 -5.42 -11.85 -9.49
C ALA A 73 -5.64 -12.28 -8.02
N ASN A 74 -6.17 -13.48 -7.78
CA ASN A 74 -6.42 -14.01 -6.42
C ASN A 74 -5.19 -14.75 -5.87
N PHE A 75 -4.13 -14.02 -5.56
CA PHE A 75 -2.91 -14.55 -4.97
C PHE A 75 -2.16 -13.46 -4.20
N GLU A 76 -1.22 -13.87 -3.36
CA GLU A 76 -0.27 -12.98 -2.71
C GLU A 76 1.06 -13.02 -3.48
N PRO A 77 1.59 -11.88 -3.98
CA PRO A 77 2.88 -11.84 -4.66
C PRO A 77 4.02 -12.31 -3.77
N SER A 78 4.93 -13.11 -4.33
CA SER A 78 6.21 -13.49 -3.70
C SER A 78 7.35 -12.76 -4.39
N LEU A 79 8.31 -12.26 -3.62
CA LEU A 79 9.43 -11.45 -4.10
C LEU A 79 10.76 -12.14 -3.75
N ASP A 80 11.63 -12.24 -4.75
CA ASP A 80 13.01 -12.73 -4.65
C ASP A 80 14.04 -11.57 -4.62
N TYR A 81 13.55 -10.34 -4.38
CA TYR A 81 14.33 -9.11 -4.28
C TYR A 81 13.82 -8.19 -3.17
N CYS A 82 14.65 -7.22 -2.79
CA CYS A 82 14.29 -6.17 -1.83
C CYS A 82 14.01 -4.84 -2.55
N VAL A 83 12.95 -4.13 -2.13
CA VAL A 83 12.60 -2.81 -2.64
C VAL A 83 12.83 -1.77 -1.56
N VAL A 84 13.61 -0.73 -1.87
CA VAL A 84 13.92 0.36 -0.94
C VAL A 84 13.26 1.65 -1.45
N LYS A 85 12.45 2.29 -0.60
CA LYS A 85 11.91 3.63 -0.85
C LYS A 85 12.63 4.63 0.05
N VAL A 86 13.25 5.63 -0.55
CA VAL A 86 13.77 6.79 0.16
C VAL A 86 12.93 8.03 -0.21
N PRO A 87 12.25 8.67 0.75
CA PRO A 87 11.63 9.99 0.51
C PRO A 87 12.66 11.04 0.07
N ARG A 88 12.25 11.94 -0.82
CA ARG A 88 13.02 13.12 -1.21
C ARG A 88 12.59 14.30 -0.36
N TRP A 89 13.49 15.22 -0.03
CA TRP A 89 13.15 16.48 0.63
C TRP A 89 13.88 17.63 -0.06
N ASP A 90 13.21 18.78 -0.15
CA ASP A 90 13.77 20.04 -0.66
C ASP A 90 13.73 21.15 0.42
N LEU A 91 14.08 20.80 1.66
CA LEU A 91 13.96 21.71 2.82
C LEU A 91 14.92 22.91 2.78
N SER A 92 15.98 22.85 1.99
CA SER A 92 16.90 23.98 1.78
C SER A 92 16.21 25.20 1.16
N LYS A 93 15.07 25.01 0.47
CA LYS A 93 14.27 26.09 -0.11
C LYS A 93 13.48 26.88 0.95
N PHE A 94 13.38 26.38 2.19
CA PHE A 94 12.49 26.93 3.22
C PHE A 94 13.24 27.25 4.52
N LEU A 95 13.91 28.41 4.57
CA LEU A 95 14.77 28.83 5.69
C LEU A 95 14.06 28.89 7.07
N ARG A 96 12.75 29.10 7.09
CA ARG A 96 11.95 29.18 8.33
C ARG A 96 11.28 27.86 8.72
N VAL A 97 11.53 26.78 7.98
CA VAL A 97 10.92 25.47 8.23
C VAL A 97 11.94 24.55 8.88
N SER A 98 11.53 23.90 9.97
CA SER A 98 12.37 22.92 10.67
C SER A 98 12.71 21.73 9.77
N THR A 99 13.98 21.33 9.77
CA THR A 99 14.49 20.15 9.07
C THR A 99 14.17 18.83 9.78
N LYS A 100 13.68 18.87 11.02
CA LYS A 100 13.30 17.67 11.79
C LYS A 100 12.07 17.00 11.17
N ILE A 101 12.09 15.67 11.09
CA ILE A 101 10.96 14.85 10.65
C ILE A 101 10.04 14.48 11.83
N GLY A 102 8.79 14.14 11.53
CA GLY A 102 7.77 13.75 12.51
C GLY A 102 6.57 13.11 11.83
N SER A 103 5.43 13.04 12.51
CA SER A 103 4.18 12.47 11.97
C SER A 103 3.63 13.26 10.77
N SER A 104 3.84 14.58 10.75
CA SER A 104 3.49 15.41 9.60
C SER A 104 4.54 15.29 8.50
N MET A 105 4.08 14.94 7.30
CA MET A 105 4.94 14.83 6.12
C MET A 105 5.60 16.15 5.71
N LYS A 106 6.83 16.07 5.19
CA LYS A 106 7.61 17.19 4.64
C LYS A 106 8.39 16.85 3.35
N SER A 107 8.35 15.60 2.93
CA SER A 107 9.11 15.05 1.79
C SER A 107 8.51 15.50 0.46
#